data_AF-A0A3M1TEH2-F1
#
_entry.id   AF-A0A3M1TEH2-F1
#
_cell.length_a   1.000
_cell.length_b   1.000
_cell.length_c   1.000
_cell.angle_alpha   90.00
_cell.angle_beta   90.00
_cell.angle_gamma   90.00
#
_symmetry.space_group_name_H-M   'P 1'
#
loop_
_entity.id
_entity.type
_entity.pdbx_description
1 polymer ?
#
loop_
_entity_poly.entity_id
_entity_poly.type
_entity_poly.pdbx_seq_one_letter_code
_entity_poly.pdbx_strand_id
1 'polypeptide(L)' 'MTCGPARILGIEAGTLAPGAPGDVTVLDLETPYAIDEHFRSNSSNCPFVGWEVRGRALYTLVDGAVVYDFAEEAAPSAV' A
#
# COMPACT_ATOMS: atom_id res chain seq x y z
N MET A 1 -1.34 -7.05 -6.52
CA MET A 1 -0.71 -8.32 -6.99
C MET A 1 -0.47 -9.20 -5.77
N THR A 2 -1.01 -10.43 -5.72
CA THR A 2 -0.97 -11.27 -4.50
C THR A 2 -0.96 -12.78 -4.81
N CYS A 3 -2.07 -13.33 -5.31
CA CYS A 3 -2.29 -14.78 -5.47
C CYS A 3 -1.40 -15.47 -6.52
N GLY A 4 -1.03 -14.76 -7.59
CA GLY A 4 -0.15 -15.29 -8.64
C GLY A 4 1.26 -15.61 -8.11
N PRO A 5 1.97 -14.62 -7.54
CA PRO A 5 3.25 -14.85 -6.88
C PRO A 5 3.18 -15.91 -5.77
N ALA A 6 2.15 -15.87 -4.90
CA ALA A 6 2.01 -16.85 -3.83
C ALA A 6 1.91 -18.30 -4.37
N ARG A 7 1.14 -18.50 -5.45
CA ARG A 7 1.03 -19.80 -6.12
C ARG A 7 2.38 -20.28 -6.68
N ILE A 8 3.15 -19.39 -7.31
CA ILE A 8 4.45 -19.74 -7.90
C ILE A 8 5.47 -20.10 -6.81
N LEU A 9 5.45 -19.36 -5.70
CA LEU A 9 6.39 -19.56 -4.59
C LEU A 9 5.96 -20.69 -3.64
N GLY A 10 4.72 -21.16 -3.71
CA GLY A 10 4.20 -22.21 -2.85
C GLY A 10 4.03 -21.77 -1.39
N ILE A 11 3.76 -20.50 -1.14
CA ILE A 11 3.58 -19.93 0.21
C ILE A 11 2.10 -19.77 0.54
N GLU A 12 1.76 -19.91 1.82
CA GLU A 12 0.40 -19.71 2.34
C GLU A 12 0.07 -18.21 2.46
N ALA A 13 -0.10 -17.54 1.32
CA ALA A 13 -0.40 -16.12 1.23
C ALA A 13 -1.33 -15.80 0.04
N GLY A 14 -1.76 -14.54 -0.06
CA GLY A 14 -2.48 -14.03 -1.22
C GLY A 14 -3.95 -14.48 -1.31
N THR A 15 -4.56 -14.77 -0.16
CA THR A 15 -6.00 -15.04 0.00
C THR A 15 -6.60 -14.13 1.07
N LEU A 16 -7.90 -13.87 0.98
CA LEU A 16 -8.67 -13.19 2.02
C LEU A 16 -9.73 -14.15 2.53
N ALA A 17 -9.28 -15.16 3.27
CA ALA A 17 -10.12 -16.22 3.82
C ALA A 17 -9.93 -16.34 5.34
N PRO A 18 -10.96 -16.78 6.09
CA PRO A 18 -10.82 -17.03 7.52
C PRO A 18 -9.66 -17.98 7.81
N GLY A 19 -8.85 -17.66 8.82
CA GLY A 19 -7.68 -18.45 9.24
C GLY A 19 -6.40 -18.17 8.46
N ALA A 20 -6.44 -17.36 7.38
CA ALA A 20 -5.23 -16.87 6.72
C ALA A 20 -4.57 -15.73 7.53
N PRO A 21 -3.27 -15.46 7.31
CA PRO A 21 -2.60 -14.28 7.88
C PRO A 21 -3.37 -12.99 7.60
N GLY A 22 -3.35 -12.07 8.56
CA GLY A 22 -4.06 -10.78 8.48
C GLY A 22 -3.37 -9.75 7.59
N ASP A 23 -2.82 -10.17 6.44
CA ASP A 23 -2.08 -9.34 5.51
C ASP A 23 -3.04 -8.69 4.51
N VAL A 24 -3.45 -7.46 4.82
CA VAL A 24 -4.54 -6.77 4.11
C VAL A 24 -4.11 -5.36 3.76
N THR A 25 -4.46 -4.90 2.56
CA THR A 25 -4.32 -3.49 2.17
C THR A 25 -5.69 -2.94 1.81
N VAL A 26 -6.06 -1.81 2.43
CA VAL A 26 -7.29 -1.08 2.11
C VAL A 26 -6.95 -0.04 1.06
N LEU A 27 -7.68 -0.03 -0.06
CA LEU A 27 -7.43 0.85 -1.19
C LEU A 27 -8.59 1.83 -1.39
N ASP A 28 -8.27 3.11 -1.57
CA ASP A 28 -9.17 4.08 -2.18
C ASP A 28 -9.01 4.03 -3.71
N LEU A 29 -10.07 3.61 -4.39
CA LEU A 29 -10.08 3.44 -5.85
C LEU A 29 -10.75 4.62 -6.57
N GLU A 30 -11.34 5.56 -5.85
CA GLU A 30 -12.21 6.59 -6.41
C GLU A 30 -11.50 7.94 -6.50
N THR A 31 -10.73 8.31 -5.48
CA THR A 31 -10.10 9.63 -5.40
C THR A 31 -8.87 9.72 -6.31
N PRO A 32 -8.87 10.61 -7.32
CA PRO A 32 -7.69 10.87 -8.12
C PRO A 32 -6.66 11.70 -7.34
N TYR A 33 -5.38 11.49 -7.65
CA TYR A 33 -4.29 12.30 -7.11
C TYR A 33 -3.11 12.38 -8.09
N ALA A 34 -2.36 13.48 -8.03
CA ALA A 34 -1.07 13.60 -8.67
C ALA A 34 0.01 12.88 -7.85
N ILE A 35 0.87 12.11 -8.50
CA ILE A 35 2.08 11.57 -7.88
C ILE A 35 3.04 12.75 -7.60
N ASP A 36 3.39 12.96 -6.34
CA ASP A 36 4.39 13.94 -5.92
C ASP A 36 5.81 13.35 -5.90
N GLU A 37 6.80 14.17 -5.54
CA GLU A 37 8.20 13.76 -5.41
C GLU A 37 8.58 13.23 -4.00
N HIS A 38 7.62 13.20 -3.06
CA HIS A 38 7.86 12.95 -1.64
C HIS A 38 7.68 11.46 -1.32
N PHE A 39 8.59 10.63 -1.83
CA PHE A 39 8.57 9.19 -1.58
C PHE A 39 9.22 8.81 -0.25
N ARG A 40 8.77 7.70 0.35
CA ARG A 40 9.40 7.07 1.52
C ARG A 40 10.75 6.41 1.21
N SER A 41 11.00 6.12 -0.06
CA SER A 41 12.28 5.62 -0.53
C SER A 41 13.33 6.73 -0.50
N ASN A 42 14.59 6.38 -0.26
CA ASN A 42 15.71 7.32 -0.37
C ASN A 42 16.01 7.75 -1.83
N SER A 43 15.33 7.16 -2.82
CA SER A 43 15.51 7.51 -4.23
C SER A 43 14.57 8.64 -4.65
N SER A 44 15.09 9.56 -5.46
CA SER A 44 14.30 10.63 -6.09
C SER A 44 14.00 10.38 -7.58
N ASN A 45 14.40 9.23 -8.13
CA ASN A 45 14.23 8.94 -9.56
C ASN A 45 12.88 8.27 -9.83
N CYS A 46 11.83 9.05 -10.03
CA CYS A 46 10.51 8.55 -10.38
C CYS A 46 10.02 9.18 -11.70
N PRO A 47 9.82 8.40 -12.77
CA PRO A 47 9.34 8.92 -14.07
C PRO A 47 7.85 9.27 -14.07
N PHE A 48 7.12 8.98 -12.99
CA PHE A 48 5.68 9.15 -12.88
C PHE A 48 5.27 10.41 -12.11
N VAL A 49 6.22 11.19 -11.61
CA VAL A 49 5.93 12.46 -10.91
C VAL A 49 5.09 13.36 -11.81
N GLY A 50 4.02 13.92 -11.24
CA GLY A 50 3.03 14.77 -11.91
C GLY A 50 1.92 14.01 -12.66
N TRP A 51 1.95 12.67 -12.70
CA TRP A 51 0.86 11.90 -13.31
C TRP A 51 -0.36 11.85 -12.40
N GLU A 52 -1.54 12.07 -12.97
CA GLU A 52 -2.84 11.89 -12.31
C GLU A 52 -3.23 10.40 -12.32
N VAL A 53 -3.39 9.80 -11.14
CA VAL A 53 -3.67 8.38 -10.96
C VAL A 53 -4.80 8.15 -9.96
N ARG A 54 -5.30 6.91 -9.91
CA ARG A 54 -6.27 6.42 -8.91
C ARG A 54 -5.76 5.12 -8.28
N GLY A 55 -6.27 4.77 -7.11
CA GLY A 55 -5.80 3.60 -6.37
C GLY A 55 -4.69 3.99 -5.39
N ARG A 56 -5.10 4.46 -4.21
CA ARG A 56 -4.19 4.80 -3.11
C ARG A 56 -4.36 3.80 -1.98
N ALA A 57 -3.27 3.35 -1.37
CA ALA A 57 -3.35 2.59 -0.13
C ALA A 57 -3.70 3.54 1.02
N LEU A 58 -4.77 3.23 1.74
CA LEU A 58 -5.15 3.94 2.96
C LEU A 58 -4.55 3.28 4.20
N TYR A 59 -4.58 1.95 4.23
CA TYR A 59 -4.05 1.16 5.33
C TYR A 59 -3.33 -0.07 4.82
N THR A 60 -2.25 -0.46 5.49
CA THR A 60 -1.63 -1.78 5.33
C THR A 60 -1.55 -2.45 6.68
N LEU A 61 -2.04 -3.69 6.72
CA LEU A 61 -2.01 -4.56 7.88
C LEU A 61 -1.07 -5.73 7.57
N VAL A 62 -0.25 -6.11 8.55
CA VAL A 62 0.58 -7.30 8.53
C VAL A 62 0.28 -8.10 9.78
N ASP A 63 -0.07 -9.37 9.64
CA ASP A 63 -0.55 -10.22 10.75
C ASP A 63 -1.68 -9.57 11.57
N GLY A 64 -2.53 -8.78 10.93
CA GLY A 64 -3.65 -8.07 11.55
C GLY A 64 -3.28 -6.80 12.31
N ALA A 65 -1.99 -6.41 12.36
CA ALA A 65 -1.55 -5.14 12.93
C ALA A 65 -1.41 -4.08 11.83
N VAL A 66 -1.91 -2.86 12.08
CA VAL A 66 -1.72 -1.72 11.16
C VAL A 66 -0.25 -1.30 11.21
N VAL A 67 0.42 -1.40 10.06
CA VAL A 67 1.83 -0.97 9.88
C VAL A 67 1.94 0.27 9.01
N TYR A 68 0.85 0.66 8.36
CA TYR A 68 0.75 1.87 7.54
C TYR A 68 -0.64 2.46 7.67
N ASP A 69 -0.70 3.76 7.90
CA ASP A 69 -1.91 4.57 7.92
C ASP A 69 -1.64 5.88 7.15
N PHE A 70 -2.38 6.05 6.05
CA PHE A 70 -2.26 7.23 5.19
C PHE A 70 -2.72 8.52 5.89
N ALA A 71 -3.71 8.46 6.79
CA ALA A 71 -4.25 9.63 7.46
C ALA A 71 -3.28 10.18 8.53
N GLU A 72 -2.62 9.30 9.29
CA GLU A 72 -1.55 9.70 10.21
C GLU A 72 -0.34 10.24 9.45
N GLU A 73 -0.07 9.75 8.24
CA GLU A 73 1.02 10.26 7.40
C GLU A 73 0.73 11.63 6.77
N ALA A 74 -0.53 11.90 6.41
CA ALA A 74 -0.95 13.20 5.90
C ALA A 74 -0.96 14.30 6.98
N ALA A 75 -0.91 13.93 8.27
CA ALA A 75 -0.62 14.87 9.34
C ALA A 75 0.88 15.21 9.32
N PRO A 76 1.27 16.50 9.35
CA PRO A 76 2.68 16.85 9.43
C PRO A 76 3.27 16.20 10.68
N SER A 77 4.25 15.32 10.49
CA SER A 77 5.04 14.76 11.58
C SER A 77 5.61 15.92 12.38
N ALA A 78 5.13 16.08 13.61
CA ALA A 78 5.74 16.96 14.59
C ALA A 78 7.08 16.35 15.03
N VAL A 79 8.14 16.62 14.26
CA VAL A 79 9.55 16.50 14.67
C VAL A 79 10.35 17.62 14.02
#